data_AF-A0A7I8LJC1-F1
#
_entry.id   AF-A0A7I8LJC1-F1
#
_cell.length_a   1.000
_cell.length_b   1.000
_cell.length_c   1.000
_cell.angle_alpha   90.00
_cell.angle_beta   90.00
_cell.angle_gamma   90.00
#
_symmetry.space_group_name_H-M   'P 1'
#
loop_
_entity.id
_entity.type
_entity.pdbx_description
1 polymer ?
#
loop_
_entity_poly.entity_id
_entity_poly.type
_entity_poly.pdbx_seq_one_letter_code
_entity_poly.pdbx_strand_id
1 'polypeptide(L)'
;MAKTKPGKKDLESYTIKGTNKVVKVGDCVLMRPSDSDKPPYVARVEKIGADNRNNVKVRVRWYYRPEESIGGRRQFHGAKELFLSDHYDIQSAHTIEGKCTVHSFKNYTKLENVGVEDFFCRFEYKASTGSFIPDRVVVYCKCEMPYNPDDLMVQCEGCRDWFHPGCMDMSIEQAKKLEHFLCSDCGAEDDAKRTMDTFPVSPLSEPKVESKRRKR
;
A
#
# COMPACT_ATOMS: atom_id res chain seq x y z
N MET A 1 -55.82 21.97 -8.24
CA MET A 1 -54.53 22.68 -8.11
C MET A 1 -53.43 21.66 -7.81
N ALA A 2 -52.54 21.39 -8.76
CA ALA A 2 -51.41 20.50 -8.56
C ALA A 2 -50.38 21.21 -7.66
N LYS A 3 -50.15 20.69 -6.46
CA LYS A 3 -49.08 21.18 -5.58
C LYS A 3 -47.74 20.76 -6.19
N THR A 4 -47.04 21.68 -6.83
CA THR A 4 -45.63 21.51 -7.20
C THR A 4 -44.83 21.25 -5.92
N LYS A 5 -44.27 20.03 -5.80
CA LYS A 5 -43.37 19.69 -4.69
C LYS A 5 -42.17 20.65 -4.76
N PRO A 6 -41.81 21.36 -3.67
CA PRO A 6 -40.54 22.08 -3.65
C PRO A 6 -39.42 21.06 -3.91
N GLY A 7 -38.53 21.39 -4.84
CA GLY A 7 -37.50 20.47 -5.32
C GLY A 7 -36.36 20.32 -4.32
N LYS A 8 -35.80 19.11 -4.20
CA LYS A 8 -34.51 18.88 -3.54
C LYS A 8 -33.49 19.91 -4.07
N LYS A 9 -32.77 20.58 -3.16
CA LYS A 9 -31.74 21.56 -3.51
C LYS A 9 -30.36 20.92 -3.39
N ASP A 10 -29.57 20.99 -4.45
CA ASP A 10 -28.16 20.57 -4.41
C ASP A 10 -27.33 21.63 -3.67
N LEU A 11 -26.39 21.18 -2.85
CA LEU A 11 -25.51 22.04 -2.05
C LEU A 11 -24.06 21.82 -2.46
N GLU A 12 -23.27 22.90 -2.49
CA GLU A 12 -21.83 22.83 -2.80
C GLU A 12 -20.99 22.37 -1.60
N SER A 13 -21.46 22.65 -0.38
CA SER A 13 -20.73 22.34 0.85
C SER A 13 -21.65 22.15 2.06
N TYR A 14 -21.12 21.51 3.10
CA TYR A 14 -21.73 21.36 4.41
C TYR A 14 -20.70 21.61 5.52
N THR A 15 -21.03 22.46 6.49
CA THR A 15 -20.20 22.66 7.69
C THR A 15 -20.61 21.67 8.77
N ILE A 16 -19.67 20.86 9.25
CA ILE A 16 -19.93 19.86 10.29
C ILE A 16 -20.36 20.57 11.57
N LYS A 17 -21.55 20.24 12.07
CA LYS A 17 -22.12 20.88 13.27
C LYS A 17 -21.17 20.80 14.46
N GLY A 18 -21.01 21.91 15.17
CA GLY A 18 -20.11 22.02 16.32
C GLY A 18 -18.63 22.20 15.95
N THR A 19 -18.30 22.34 14.67
CA THR A 19 -16.93 22.56 14.19
C THR A 19 -16.90 23.64 13.10
N ASN A 20 -15.69 24.07 12.72
CA ASN A 20 -15.46 24.95 11.56
C ASN A 20 -15.02 24.16 10.31
N LYS A 21 -15.08 22.82 10.33
CA LYS A 21 -14.65 21.98 9.20
C LYS A 21 -15.74 21.95 8.12
N VAL A 22 -15.40 22.38 6.91
CA VAL A 22 -16.28 22.40 5.73
C VAL A 22 -16.02 21.19 4.83
N VAL A 23 -17.08 20.43 4.54
CA VAL A 23 -17.10 19.26 3.66
C VAL A 23 -17.68 19.65 2.30
N LYS A 24 -17.05 19.20 1.22
CA LYS A 24 -17.46 19.39 -0.18
C LYS A 24 -17.56 18.04 -0.91
N VAL A 25 -18.17 18.04 -2.08
CA VAL A 25 -18.15 16.88 -2.98
C VAL A 25 -16.70 16.52 -3.33
N GLY A 26 -16.37 15.23 -3.28
CA GLY A 26 -15.02 14.70 -3.47
C GLY A 26 -14.22 14.52 -2.18
N ASP A 27 -14.61 15.19 -1.08
CA ASP A 27 -13.93 15.01 0.20
C ASP A 27 -14.17 13.60 0.77
N CYS A 28 -13.18 13.11 1.51
CA CYS A 28 -13.33 11.93 2.36
C CYS A 28 -13.70 12.34 3.79
N VAL A 29 -14.60 11.57 4.41
CA VAL A 29 -15.14 11.86 5.73
C VAL A 29 -15.17 10.61 6.61
N LEU A 30 -15.08 10.85 7.92
CA LEU A 30 -15.35 9.88 8.96
C LEU A 30 -16.82 9.99 9.36
N MET A 31 -17.52 8.86 9.36
CA MET A 31 -18.94 8.78 9.68
C MET A 31 -19.16 7.87 10.87
N ARG A 32 -20.04 8.30 11.77
CA ARG A 32 -20.42 7.55 12.97
C ARG A 32 -20.93 6.16 12.58
N PRO A 33 -20.41 5.10 13.20
CA PRO A 33 -20.90 3.75 12.96
C PRO A 33 -22.25 3.51 13.66
N SER A 34 -22.99 2.50 13.21
CA SER A 34 -24.22 2.09 13.90
C SER A 34 -23.95 1.44 15.26
N ASP A 35 -22.76 0.89 15.42
CA ASP A 35 -22.26 0.22 16.61
C ASP A 35 -21.06 1.02 17.15
N SER A 36 -21.14 1.51 18.38
CA SER A 36 -20.13 2.38 18.99
C SER A 36 -18.79 1.69 19.25
N ASP A 37 -18.76 0.36 19.24
CA ASP A 37 -17.52 -0.40 19.45
C ASP A 37 -16.69 -0.49 18.16
N LYS A 38 -17.26 -0.09 17.02
CA LYS A 38 -16.58 -0.09 15.73
C LYS A 38 -15.85 1.24 15.50
N PRO A 39 -14.74 1.23 14.76
CA PRO A 39 -14.13 2.47 14.31
C PRO A 39 -15.08 3.23 13.36
N PRO A 40 -14.94 4.57 13.24
CA PRO A 40 -15.70 5.34 12.28
C PRO A 40 -15.55 4.79 10.85
N TYR A 41 -16.68 4.78 10.12
CA TYR A 41 -16.71 4.42 8.72
C TYR A 41 -16.04 5.51 7.89
N VAL A 42 -15.39 5.12 6.80
CA VAL A 42 -14.75 6.06 5.88
C VAL A 42 -15.55 6.10 4.59
N ALA A 43 -15.84 7.31 4.11
CA ALA A 43 -16.67 7.51 2.93
C ALA A 43 -16.14 8.65 2.07
N ARG A 44 -16.31 8.54 0.75
CA ARG A 44 -16.15 9.67 -0.17
C ARG A 44 -17.51 10.31 -0.42
N VAL A 45 -17.59 11.64 -0.31
CA VAL A 45 -18.82 12.39 -0.58
C VAL A 45 -19.02 12.55 -2.08
N GLU A 46 -20.09 11.97 -2.61
CA GLU A 46 -20.43 12.02 -4.04
C GLU A 46 -21.42 13.13 -4.36
N LYS A 47 -22.30 13.47 -3.41
CA LYS A 47 -23.28 14.56 -3.56
C LYS A 47 -23.75 15.08 -2.21
N ILE A 48 -24.01 16.37 -2.11
CA ILE A 48 -24.64 17.00 -0.94
C ILE A 48 -25.96 17.62 -1.38
N GLY A 49 -27.04 17.39 -0.64
CA GLY A 49 -28.34 18.00 -0.93
C GLY A 49 -29.18 18.22 0.31
N ALA A 50 -30.11 19.16 0.24
CA ALA A 50 -31.10 19.43 1.28
C ALA A 50 -32.50 19.03 0.82
N ASP A 51 -33.27 18.48 1.74
CA ASP A 51 -34.71 18.33 1.56
C ASP A 51 -35.45 19.65 1.83
N ASN A 52 -36.78 19.63 1.64
CA ASN A 52 -37.63 20.81 1.80
C ASN A 52 -37.72 21.33 3.25
N ARG A 53 -37.21 20.56 4.22
CA ARG A 53 -37.13 20.92 5.63
C ARG A 53 -35.71 21.35 6.02
N ASN A 54 -34.84 21.59 5.04
CA ASN A 54 -33.42 21.89 5.22
C ASN A 54 -32.62 20.78 5.93
N ASN A 55 -33.12 19.53 5.94
CA ASN A 55 -32.30 18.41 6.38
C ASN A 55 -31.28 18.07 5.30
N VAL A 56 -30.00 18.19 5.65
CA VAL A 56 -28.90 17.89 4.74
C VAL A 56 -28.64 16.39 4.72
N LYS A 57 -28.65 15.82 3.50
CA LYS A 57 -28.27 14.45 3.21
C LYS A 57 -27.07 14.43 2.28
N VAL A 58 -26.22 13.43 2.45
CA VAL A 58 -25.05 13.19 1.62
C VAL A 58 -25.20 11.84 0.92
N ARG A 59 -25.00 11.81 -0.40
CA ARG A 59 -24.75 10.56 -1.12
C ARG A 59 -23.27 10.27 -0.98
N VAL A 60 -22.94 9.06 -0.54
CA VAL A 60 -21.58 8.64 -0.26
C VAL A 60 -21.24 7.37 -1.01
N ARG A 61 -19.93 7.17 -1.25
CA ARG A 61 -19.33 5.92 -1.70
C ARG A 61 -18.45 5.39 -0.57
N TRP A 62 -18.71 4.17 -0.13
CA TRP A 62 -18.05 3.61 1.05
C TRP A 62 -16.63 3.12 0.76
N TYR A 63 -15.73 3.40 1.69
CA TYR A 63 -14.48 2.68 1.80
C TYR A 63 -14.62 1.55 2.81
N TYR A 64 -14.20 0.36 2.42
CA TYR A 64 -14.21 -0.83 3.28
C TYR A 64 -12.82 -1.00 3.90
N ARG A 65 -12.79 -1.37 5.18
CA ARG A 65 -11.58 -1.84 5.83
C ARG A 65 -11.28 -3.29 5.44
N PRO A 66 -10.02 -3.74 5.49
CA PRO A 66 -9.66 -5.13 5.20
C PRO A 66 -10.48 -6.18 5.94
N GLU A 67 -10.80 -5.93 7.21
CA GLU A 67 -11.61 -6.80 8.08
C GLU A 67 -13.06 -6.94 7.62
N GLU A 68 -13.57 -5.96 6.87
CA GLU A 68 -14.94 -5.92 6.37
C GLU A 68 -15.09 -6.60 5.00
N SER A 69 -13.98 -6.97 4.36
CA SER A 69 -13.97 -7.68 3.09
C SER A 69 -14.26 -9.18 3.30
N ILE A 70 -14.83 -9.84 2.29
CA ILE A 70 -15.12 -11.29 2.35
C ILE A 70 -13.86 -12.13 2.62
N GLY A 71 -12.71 -11.70 2.11
CA GLY A 71 -11.43 -12.38 2.31
C GLY A 71 -10.70 -12.02 3.62
N GLY A 72 -11.24 -11.08 4.40
CA GLY A 72 -10.61 -10.57 5.62
C GLY A 72 -9.27 -9.86 5.40
N ARG A 73 -8.65 -9.46 6.51
CA ARG A 73 -7.30 -8.86 6.49
C ARG A 73 -6.26 -9.91 6.12
N ARG A 74 -5.35 -9.55 5.21
CA ARG A 74 -4.18 -10.33 4.82
C ARG A 74 -2.91 -9.62 5.31
N GLN A 75 -1.80 -10.35 5.35
CA GLN A 75 -0.53 -9.83 5.87
C GLN A 75 -0.01 -8.61 5.11
N PHE A 76 -0.26 -8.52 3.80
CA PHE A 76 0.17 -7.38 3.00
C PHE A 76 -0.74 -6.13 3.14
N HIS A 77 -1.87 -6.24 3.86
CA HIS A 77 -2.78 -5.12 4.05
C HIS A 77 -2.26 -4.20 5.15
N GLY A 78 -2.02 -2.94 4.81
CA GLY A 78 -1.56 -1.94 5.78
C GLY A 78 -2.63 -1.56 6.80
N ALA A 79 -2.22 -1.09 7.97
CA ALA A 79 -3.07 -0.68 9.09
C ALA A 79 -4.03 0.46 8.71
N LYS A 80 -3.58 1.34 7.81
CA LYS A 80 -4.35 2.48 7.27
C LYS A 80 -4.95 2.21 5.89
N GLU A 81 -4.96 0.95 5.44
CA GLU A 81 -5.48 0.58 4.13
C GLU A 81 -7.02 0.56 4.11
N LEU A 82 -7.57 1.04 3.00
CA LEU A 82 -8.99 1.05 2.69
C LEU A 82 -9.23 0.62 1.23
N PHE A 83 -10.41 0.07 0.97
CA PHE A 83 -10.83 -0.36 -0.35
C PHE A 83 -12.01 0.46 -0.85
N LEU A 84 -11.87 1.10 -2.01
CA LEU A 84 -12.95 1.89 -2.58
C LEU A 84 -14.03 0.95 -3.13
N SER A 85 -15.19 0.89 -2.48
CA SER A 85 -16.22 -0.10 -2.85
C SER A 85 -17.12 0.38 -3.98
N ASP A 86 -17.92 -0.52 -4.57
CA ASP A 86 -19.07 -0.19 -5.41
C ASP A 86 -20.36 0.11 -4.62
N HIS A 87 -20.27 0.17 -3.29
CA HIS A 87 -21.40 0.42 -2.40
C HIS A 87 -21.63 1.94 -2.21
N TYR A 88 -22.79 2.39 -2.67
CA TYR A 88 -23.27 3.76 -2.48
C TYR A 88 -24.47 3.79 -1.55
N ASP A 89 -24.57 4.85 -0.75
CA ASP A 89 -25.70 5.07 0.14
C ASP A 89 -26.03 6.56 0.32
N ILE A 90 -27.19 6.88 0.89
CA ILE A 90 -27.60 8.22 1.27
C ILE A 90 -27.74 8.30 2.78
N GLN A 91 -26.87 9.10 3.41
CA GLN A 91 -26.83 9.28 4.85
C GLN A 91 -27.16 10.72 5.26
N SER A 92 -27.55 10.90 6.52
CA SER A 92 -27.70 12.24 7.09
C SER A 92 -26.32 12.89 7.24
N ALA A 93 -26.17 14.16 6.88
CA ALA A 93 -24.89 14.85 7.07
C ALA A 93 -24.48 14.97 8.55
N HIS A 94 -25.43 14.77 9.48
CA HIS A 94 -25.20 14.77 10.92
C HIS A 94 -24.39 13.57 11.43
N THR A 95 -24.25 12.52 10.63
CA THR A 95 -23.41 11.37 11.00
C THR A 95 -21.93 11.62 10.69
N ILE A 96 -21.59 12.70 9.98
CA ILE A 96 -20.20 13.08 9.72
C ILE A 96 -19.57 13.59 11.01
N GLU A 97 -18.48 12.95 11.43
CA GLU A 97 -17.72 13.31 12.64
C GLU A 97 -16.47 14.13 12.32
N GLY A 98 -15.91 13.97 11.12
CA GLY A 98 -14.71 14.66 10.70
C GLY A 98 -14.39 14.48 9.21
N LYS A 99 -13.37 15.21 8.75
CA LYS A 99 -12.73 14.98 7.44
C LYS A 99 -11.54 14.07 7.62
N CYS A 100 -11.24 13.28 6.60
CA CYS A 100 -10.02 12.49 6.53
C CYS A 100 -9.42 12.57 5.12
N THR A 101 -8.20 12.06 4.97
CA THR A 101 -7.52 11.99 3.68
C THR A 101 -7.33 10.53 3.29
N VAL A 102 -7.80 10.16 2.10
CA VAL A 102 -7.51 8.84 1.51
C VAL A 102 -6.58 9.06 0.33
N HIS A 103 -5.30 8.76 0.55
CA HIS A 103 -4.22 8.93 -0.41
C HIS A 103 -4.24 7.81 -1.45
N SER A 104 -3.69 8.08 -2.63
CA SER A 104 -3.19 6.99 -3.48
C SER A 104 -1.99 6.32 -2.79
N PHE A 105 -1.78 5.04 -3.03
CA PHE A 105 -0.65 4.31 -2.44
C PHE A 105 0.72 4.96 -2.71
N LYS A 106 0.90 5.50 -3.92
CA LYS A 106 2.12 6.23 -4.32
C LYS A 106 2.34 7.51 -3.51
N ASN A 107 1.27 8.20 -3.11
CA ASN A 107 1.39 9.43 -2.32
C ASN A 107 1.56 9.09 -0.84
N TYR A 108 0.86 8.05 -0.36
CA TYR A 108 0.96 7.60 1.02
C TYR A 108 2.37 7.16 1.39
N THR A 109 3.02 6.37 0.53
CA THR A 109 4.41 5.89 0.70
C THR A 109 5.46 7.01 0.71
N LYS A 110 5.09 8.25 0.36
CA LYS A 110 5.96 9.43 0.39
C LYS A 110 5.72 10.33 1.59
N LEU A 111 4.73 10.03 2.44
CA LEU A 111 4.49 10.81 3.64
C LEU A 111 5.64 10.60 4.61
N GLU A 112 6.21 11.70 5.11
CA GLU A 112 7.22 11.64 6.18
C GLU A 112 6.60 11.14 7.49
N ASN A 113 5.35 11.55 7.76
CA ASN A 113 4.60 11.18 8.95
C ASN A 113 3.16 10.87 8.58
N VAL A 114 2.67 9.71 9.00
CA VAL A 114 1.27 9.29 8.80
C VAL A 114 0.42 9.80 9.95
N GLY A 115 -0.53 10.68 9.66
CA GLY A 115 -1.48 11.18 10.65
C GLY A 115 -2.58 10.19 11.02
N VAL A 116 -3.33 10.51 12.08
CA VAL A 116 -4.46 9.67 12.52
C VAL A 116 -5.61 9.63 11.50
N GLU A 117 -5.83 10.74 10.79
CA GLU A 117 -6.84 10.92 9.74
C GLU A 117 -6.31 10.59 8.32
N ASP A 118 -5.08 10.06 8.21
CA ASP A 118 -4.50 9.62 6.93
C ASP A 118 -4.73 8.13 6.67
N PHE A 119 -5.26 7.83 5.51
CA PHE A 119 -5.51 6.49 4.98
C PHE A 119 -4.97 6.36 3.57
N PHE A 120 -4.91 5.15 3.04
CA PHE A 120 -4.59 4.95 1.63
C PHE A 120 -5.48 3.91 0.98
N CYS A 121 -5.59 4.03 -0.34
CA CYS A 121 -6.32 3.09 -1.16
C CYS A 121 -5.51 2.76 -2.41
N ARG A 122 -5.41 1.46 -2.72
CA ARG A 122 -4.84 0.93 -3.97
C ARG A 122 -5.75 -0.04 -4.71
N PHE A 123 -6.88 -0.39 -4.10
CA PHE A 123 -7.84 -1.33 -4.67
C PHE A 123 -9.25 -0.76 -4.71
N GLU A 124 -9.95 -1.03 -5.79
CA GLU A 124 -11.41 -1.05 -5.77
C GLU A 124 -11.91 -2.42 -5.33
N TYR A 125 -12.99 -2.45 -4.56
CA TYR A 125 -13.61 -3.66 -4.03
C TYR A 125 -15.05 -3.77 -4.49
N LYS A 126 -15.42 -4.90 -5.09
CA LYS A 126 -16.82 -5.17 -5.43
C LYS A 126 -17.50 -5.87 -4.26
N ALA A 127 -18.32 -5.15 -3.50
CA ALA A 127 -18.94 -5.65 -2.28
C ALA A 127 -19.87 -6.86 -2.54
N SER A 128 -20.44 -6.96 -3.74
CA SER A 128 -21.31 -8.06 -4.15
C SER A 128 -20.57 -9.37 -4.43
N THR A 129 -19.36 -9.32 -5.00
CA THR A 129 -18.60 -10.50 -5.45
C THR A 129 -17.37 -10.80 -4.61
N GLY A 130 -16.89 -9.83 -3.82
CA GLY A 130 -15.63 -9.92 -3.09
C GLY A 130 -14.39 -9.71 -3.95
N SER A 131 -14.53 -9.37 -5.23
CA SER A 131 -13.39 -9.20 -6.15
C SER A 131 -12.71 -7.85 -6.00
N PHE A 132 -11.41 -7.82 -6.24
CA PHE A 132 -10.57 -6.62 -6.20
C PHE A 132 -10.13 -6.17 -7.59
N ILE A 133 -9.92 -4.86 -7.76
CA ILE A 133 -9.34 -4.25 -8.97
C ILE A 133 -8.17 -3.34 -8.54
N PRO A 134 -6.97 -3.48 -9.15
CA PRO A 134 -6.60 -4.50 -10.13
C PRO A 134 -6.56 -5.91 -9.51
N ASP A 135 -6.74 -6.92 -10.35
CA ASP A 135 -6.65 -8.35 -9.98
C ASP A 135 -5.18 -8.81 -9.82
N ARG A 136 -4.26 -8.12 -10.50
CA ARG A 136 -2.81 -8.35 -10.42
C ARG A 136 -2.11 -7.18 -9.77
N VAL A 137 -1.16 -7.51 -8.91
CA VAL A 137 -0.34 -6.57 -8.17
C VAL A 137 1.12 -6.98 -8.24
N VAL A 138 1.99 -5.99 -8.21
CA VAL A 138 3.44 -6.24 -8.11
C VAL A 138 3.73 -6.85 -6.75
N VAL A 139 4.47 -7.95 -6.78
CA VAL A 139 4.93 -8.66 -5.60
C VAL A 139 6.43 -8.52 -5.47
N TYR A 140 6.93 -8.67 -4.24
CA TYR A 140 8.33 -8.54 -3.91
C TYR A 140 8.74 -9.66 -2.96
N CYS A 141 10.05 -9.78 -2.75
CA CYS A 141 10.67 -10.73 -1.84
C CYS A 141 10.40 -12.19 -2.25
N LYS A 142 11.09 -13.13 -1.58
CA LYS A 142 10.89 -14.57 -1.75
C LYS A 142 9.51 -15.07 -1.28
N CYS A 143 8.76 -14.24 -0.56
CA CYS A 143 7.39 -14.57 -0.15
C CYS A 143 6.34 -14.25 -1.21
N GLU A 144 6.72 -13.57 -2.31
CA GLU A 144 5.84 -13.20 -3.41
C GLU A 144 4.58 -12.44 -2.93
N MET A 145 4.77 -11.50 -2.00
CA MET A 145 3.68 -10.71 -1.43
C MET A 145 3.72 -9.25 -1.93
N PRO A 146 2.55 -8.61 -2.11
CA PRO A 146 2.48 -7.17 -2.35
C PRO A 146 3.12 -6.39 -1.20
N TYR A 147 3.71 -5.23 -1.51
CA TYR A 147 4.36 -4.40 -0.50
C TYR A 147 3.36 -3.87 0.55
N ASN A 148 3.62 -4.11 1.83
CA ASN A 148 2.91 -3.48 2.94
C ASN A 148 3.67 -2.23 3.40
N PRO A 149 3.07 -1.02 3.37
CA PRO A 149 3.78 0.20 3.75
C PRO A 149 4.17 0.28 5.23
N ASP A 150 3.61 -0.58 6.08
CA ASP A 150 3.99 -0.66 7.50
C ASP A 150 5.22 -1.54 7.74
N ASP A 151 5.59 -2.37 6.76
CA ASP A 151 6.69 -3.32 6.89
C ASP A 151 7.99 -2.75 6.29
N LEU A 152 9.10 -2.91 7.01
CA LEU A 152 10.42 -2.55 6.51
C LEU A 152 10.85 -3.54 5.41
N MET A 153 11.38 -3.01 4.31
CA MET A 153 12.07 -3.79 3.28
C MET A 153 13.45 -3.21 3.00
N VAL A 154 14.38 -4.08 2.63
CA VAL A 154 15.74 -3.72 2.19
C VAL A 154 15.93 -4.09 0.73
N GLN A 155 16.60 -3.23 -0.03
CA GLN A 155 16.87 -3.47 -1.45
C GLN A 155 18.23 -4.13 -1.63
N CYS A 156 18.27 -5.23 -2.38
CA CYS A 156 19.53 -5.87 -2.75
C CYS A 156 20.28 -5.08 -3.83
N GLU A 157 21.59 -4.87 -3.68
CA GLU A 157 22.40 -4.13 -4.65
C GLU A 157 22.67 -4.90 -5.95
N GLY A 158 22.62 -6.22 -5.91
CA GLY A 158 22.80 -7.09 -7.08
C GLY A 158 21.55 -7.12 -7.97
N CYS A 159 20.46 -7.70 -7.46
CA CYS A 159 19.24 -7.90 -8.25
C CYS A 159 18.26 -6.72 -8.23
N ARG A 160 18.46 -5.72 -7.35
CA ARG A 160 17.57 -4.56 -7.14
C ARG A 160 16.16 -4.89 -6.64
N ASP A 161 15.92 -6.14 -6.26
CA ASP A 161 14.66 -6.57 -5.64
C ASP A 161 14.65 -6.24 -4.13
N TRP A 162 13.45 -6.23 -3.55
CA TRP A 162 13.16 -5.83 -2.19
C TRP A 162 12.83 -7.03 -1.32
N PHE A 163 13.41 -7.08 -0.13
CA PHE A 163 13.25 -8.20 0.78
C PHE A 163 12.85 -7.76 2.18
N HIS A 164 11.94 -8.50 2.81
CA HIS A 164 11.65 -8.30 4.23
C HIS A 164 12.84 -8.81 5.05
N PRO A 165 13.30 -8.08 6.08
CA PRO A 165 14.36 -8.52 6.98
C PRO A 165 14.12 -9.94 7.51
N GLY A 166 12.92 -10.23 8.04
CA GLY A 166 12.59 -11.56 8.55
C GLY A 166 12.59 -12.66 7.48
N CYS A 167 12.36 -12.33 6.21
CA CYS A 167 12.50 -13.30 5.11
C CYS A 167 13.97 -13.57 4.76
N MET A 168 14.90 -12.71 5.16
CA MET A 168 16.34 -12.87 4.93
C MET A 168 17.09 -13.23 6.21
N ASP A 169 16.37 -13.81 7.19
CA ASP A 169 16.90 -14.25 8.48
C ASP A 169 17.66 -13.14 9.23
N MET A 170 17.22 -11.89 9.06
CA MET A 170 17.78 -10.71 9.73
C MET A 170 16.73 -9.98 10.56
N SER A 171 17.17 -9.35 11.65
CA SER A 171 16.30 -8.49 12.46
C SER A 171 16.13 -7.10 11.81
N ILE A 172 15.10 -6.36 12.24
CA ILE A 172 14.87 -4.99 11.79
C ILE A 172 16.04 -4.08 12.19
N GLU A 173 16.62 -4.29 13.38
CA GLU A 173 17.76 -3.51 13.88
C GLU A 173 19.03 -3.80 13.09
N GLN A 174 19.25 -5.05 12.67
CA GLN A 174 20.35 -5.41 11.79
C GLN A 174 20.16 -4.78 10.42
N ALA A 175 18.97 -4.92 9.82
CA ALA A 175 18.64 -4.35 8.52
C ALA A 175 18.87 -2.84 8.46
N LYS A 176 18.51 -2.10 9.51
CA LYS A 176 18.72 -0.64 9.61
C LYS A 176 20.19 -0.22 9.71
N LYS A 177 21.09 -1.13 10.09
CA LYS A 177 22.53 -0.87 10.22
C LYS A 177 23.34 -1.33 9.01
N LEU A 178 22.71 -1.99 8.03
CA LEU A 178 23.37 -2.41 6.81
C LEU A 178 23.62 -1.20 5.91
N GLU A 179 24.88 -0.99 5.52
CA GLU A 179 25.24 -0.02 4.48
C GLU A 179 25.07 -0.62 3.08
N HIS A 180 25.42 -1.90 2.93
CA HIS A 180 25.32 -2.67 1.69
C HIS A 180 24.57 -3.98 1.98
N PHE A 181 23.63 -4.35 1.10
CA PHE A 181 22.87 -5.58 1.24
C PHE A 181 22.88 -6.40 -0.07
N LEU A 182 23.25 -7.68 0.06
CA LEU A 182 23.12 -8.69 -0.99
C LEU A 182 22.17 -9.79 -0.52
N CYS A 183 21.23 -10.20 -1.38
CA CYS A 183 20.37 -11.34 -1.08
C CYS A 183 21.17 -12.65 -1.12
N SER A 184 20.58 -13.74 -0.63
CA SER A 184 21.22 -15.06 -0.57
C SER A 184 21.76 -15.54 -1.92
N ASP A 185 21.02 -15.28 -3.00
CA ASP A 185 21.42 -15.68 -4.34
C ASP A 185 22.62 -14.84 -4.83
N CYS A 186 22.53 -13.50 -4.74
CA CYS A 186 23.60 -12.60 -5.17
C CYS A 186 24.87 -12.71 -4.30
N GLY A 187 24.73 -12.98 -3.00
CA GLY A 187 25.86 -13.21 -2.10
C GLY A 187 26.62 -14.47 -2.47
N ALA A 188 25.92 -15.58 -2.73
CA ALA A 188 26.53 -16.82 -3.16
C ALA A 188 27.29 -16.67 -4.49
N GLU A 189 26.76 -15.87 -5.42
CA GLU A 189 27.44 -15.56 -6.69
C GLU A 189 28.69 -14.70 -6.51
N ASP A 190 28.71 -13.76 -5.56
CA ASP A 190 29.88 -12.92 -5.27
C ASP A 190 31.02 -13.74 -4.64
N ASP A 191 30.71 -14.59 -3.67
CA ASP A 191 31.67 -15.52 -3.04
C ASP A 191 32.25 -16.52 -4.05
N ALA A 192 31.42 -17.04 -4.97
CA ALA A 192 31.87 -17.92 -6.04
C ALA A 192 32.85 -17.22 -7.01
N LYS A 193 32.67 -15.92 -7.27
CA LYS A 193 33.61 -15.15 -8.11
C LYS A 193 34.94 -14.89 -7.42
N ARG A 194 34.91 -14.50 -6.14
CA ARG A 194 36.14 -14.28 -5.34
C ARG A 194 37.00 -15.52 -5.21
N THR A 195 36.38 -16.69 -5.02
CA THR A 195 37.11 -17.96 -4.93
C THR A 195 37.76 -18.37 -6.26
N MET A 196 37.20 -17.97 -7.41
CA MET A 196 37.79 -18.23 -8.73
C MET A 196 38.93 -17.27 -9.09
N ASP A 197 38.93 -16.03 -8.59
CA ASP A 197 40.02 -15.06 -8.81
C ASP A 197 41.28 -15.37 -7.97
N THR A 198 41.24 -16.35 -7.07
CA THR A 198 42.36 -16.70 -6.17
C THR A 198 43.23 -17.86 -6.69
N PHE A 199 43.01 -18.38 -7.90
CA PHE A 199 43.89 -19.39 -8.48
C PHE A 199 45.10 -18.73 -9.20
N PRO A 200 46.36 -19.09 -8.87
CA PRO A 200 47.52 -18.48 -9.50
C PRO A 200 47.68 -18.96 -10.94
N VAL A 201 48.03 -18.01 -11.81
CA VAL A 201 48.49 -18.21 -13.18
C VAL A 201 49.56 -19.32 -13.19
N SER A 202 49.29 -20.42 -13.90
CA SER A 202 50.28 -21.49 -14.08
C SER A 202 51.48 -20.98 -14.88
N PRO A 203 52.73 -21.33 -14.52
CA PRO A 203 53.91 -20.84 -15.21
C PRO A 203 54.09 -21.47 -16.60
N LEU A 204 54.63 -20.64 -17.49
CA LEU A 204 55.01 -20.93 -18.86
C LEU A 204 55.98 -22.13 -18.99
N SER A 205 55.80 -22.84 -20.10
CA SER A 205 56.62 -23.93 -20.65
C SER A 205 58.14 -23.69 -20.62
N GLU A 206 58.88 -24.73 -20.22
CA GLU A 206 60.34 -24.79 -20.12
C GLU A 206 61.08 -24.66 -21.48
N PRO A 207 62.34 -24.16 -21.49
CA PRO A 207 63.15 -24.07 -22.70
C PRO A 207 63.91 -25.37 -22.99
N LYS A 208 63.98 -25.72 -24.28
CA LYS A 208 64.85 -26.75 -24.86
C LYS A 208 66.32 -26.53 -24.51
N VAL A 209 67.00 -27.58 -24.06
CA VAL A 209 68.47 -27.72 -24.19
C VAL A 209 68.80 -29.07 -24.85
N GLU A 210 69.52 -28.97 -25.95
CA GLU A 210 69.99 -30.05 -26.81
C GLU A 210 71.34 -30.60 -26.29
N SER A 211 71.51 -31.93 -26.26
CA SER A 211 72.85 -32.52 -26.19
C SER A 211 72.96 -33.78 -27.07
N LYS A 212 73.97 -33.74 -27.95
CA LYS A 212 74.38 -34.79 -28.88
C LYS A 212 75.13 -35.92 -28.14
N ARG A 213 74.94 -37.19 -28.54
CA ARG A 213 75.91 -38.02 -29.31
C ARG A 213 75.78 -39.55 -29.12
N ARG A 214 75.34 -40.21 -30.21
CA ARG A 214 75.67 -41.51 -30.86
C ARG A 214 76.47 -42.65 -30.16
N LYS A 215 76.01 -43.88 -30.55
CA LYS A 215 76.65 -45.20 -30.90
C LYS A 215 76.23 -46.33 -29.94
N ARG A 216 75.90 -47.54 -30.39
CA ARG A 216 76.28 -48.29 -31.60
C ARG A 216 75.08 -49.02 -32.19
#